data_AF-A0A2X2JH95-F1
#
_entry.id   AF-A0A2X2JH95-F1
#
_cell.length_a   1.000
_cell.length_b   1.000
_cell.length_c   1.000
_cell.angle_alpha   90.00
_cell.angle_beta   90.00
_cell.angle_gamma   90.00
#
_symmetry.space_group_name_H-M   'P 1'
#
loop_
_entity.id
_entity.type
_entity.pdbx_description
1 polymer ?
#
loop_
_entity_poly.entity_id
_entity_poly.type
_entity_poly.pdbx_seq_one_letter_code
_entity_poly.pdbx_strand_id
1 'polypeptide(L)' 'MAQIKKSTESVNKGSFVFSKVNYQLFIASLAIVVIGFTLMSGETDIYSFTKITLAPIVVVLGFAIGFAAILYRPKNKSN' A
#
# COMPACT_ATOMS: atom_id res chain seq x y z
N MET A 1 23.58 -24.04 43.47
CA MET A 1 22.87 -24.19 42.18
C MET A 1 22.08 -22.91 41.93
N ALA A 2 22.60 -21.98 41.10
CA ALA A 2 21.93 -20.73 40.80
C ALA A 2 21.01 -20.94 39.58
N GLN A 3 19.70 -20.73 39.77
CA GLN A 3 18.70 -20.75 38.70
C GLN A 3 18.91 -19.51 37.82
N ILE A 4 19.45 -19.71 36.62
CA ILE A 4 19.48 -18.68 35.57
C ILE A 4 18.03 -18.48 35.11
N LYS A 5 17.38 -17.45 35.65
CA LYS A 5 16.07 -16.97 35.20
C LYS A 5 16.25 -16.46 33.77
N LYS A 6 15.97 -17.30 32.78
CA LYS A 6 15.88 -16.94 31.37
C LYS A 6 14.80 -15.87 31.26
N SER A 7 15.22 -14.62 31.17
CA SER A 7 14.37 -13.50 30.79
C SER A 7 13.91 -13.77 29.37
N THR A 8 12.73 -14.36 29.23
CA THR A 8 11.98 -14.36 27.98
C THR A 8 11.74 -12.89 27.65
N GLU A 9 12.63 -12.32 26.84
CA GLU A 9 12.35 -11.09 26.13
C GLU A 9 11.04 -11.31 25.42
N SER A 10 10.01 -10.59 25.87
CA SER A 10 8.80 -10.41 25.09
C SER A 10 9.27 -9.70 23.84
N VAL A 11 9.53 -10.47 22.78
CA VAL A 11 9.69 -9.96 21.43
C VAL A 11 8.54 -9.00 21.25
N ASN A 12 8.86 -7.71 21.30
CA ASN A 12 7.90 -6.65 21.13
C ASN A 12 7.33 -6.93 19.74
N LYS A 13 6.15 -7.54 19.68
CA LYS A 13 5.43 -7.78 18.44
C LYS A 13 5.14 -6.38 17.95
N GLY A 14 6.06 -5.86 17.13
CA GLY A 14 6.03 -4.49 16.65
C GLY A 14 4.60 -4.22 16.23
N SER A 15 3.97 -3.27 16.91
CA SER A 15 2.58 -2.93 16.63
C SER A 15 2.49 -2.62 15.16
N PHE A 16 1.84 -3.50 14.39
CA PHE A 16 1.68 -3.28 12.96
C PHE A 16 1.01 -1.92 12.78
N VAL A 17 1.72 -1.01 12.11
CA VAL A 17 1.28 0.38 11.91
C VAL A 17 -0.04 0.42 11.13
N PHE A 18 -0.29 -0.63 10.34
CA PHE A 18 -1.47 -0.79 9.51
C PHE A 18 -2.20 -2.10 9.83
N SER A 19 -3.52 -2.09 9.65
CA SER A 19 -4.30 -3.32 9.62
C SER A 19 -4.01 -4.11 8.35
N LYS A 20 -4.25 -5.43 8.41
CA LYS A 20 -4.09 -6.35 7.27
C LYS A 20 -4.82 -5.86 6.01
N VAL A 21 -6.02 -5.29 6.18
CA VAL A 21 -6.83 -4.77 5.06
C VAL A 21 -6.18 -3.55 4.41
N ASN A 22 -5.65 -2.62 5.21
CA ASN A 22 -4.95 -1.44 4.69
C ASN A 22 -3.69 -1.83 3.93
N TYR A 23 -2.99 -2.85 4.42
CA TYR A 23 -1.80 -3.37 3.74
C TYR A 23 -2.15 -3.96 2.37
N GLN A 24 -3.27 -4.67 2.25
CA GLN A 24 -3.78 -5.16 0.97
C GLN A 24 -4.17 -4.01 0.03
N LEU A 25 -4.87 -2.99 0.52
CA LEU A 25 -5.24 -1.80 -0.26
C LEU A 25 -4.00 -1.02 -0.72
N PHE A 26 -2.97 -0.93 0.13
CA PHE A 26 -1.71 -0.30 -0.22
C PHE A 26 -0.99 -1.04 -1.36
N ILE A 27 -0.88 -2.36 -1.28
CA ILE A 27 -0.29 -3.16 -2.37
C ILE A 27 -1.11 -3.03 -3.66
N ALA A 28 -2.44 -3.07 -3.57
CA ALA A 28 -3.31 -2.86 -4.73
C ALA A 28 -3.07 -1.48 -5.36
N SER A 29 -2.92 -0.44 -4.55
CA SER A 29 -2.63 0.92 -5.02
C SER A 29 -1.31 0.99 -5.78
N LEU A 30 -0.28 0.27 -5.31
CA LEU A 30 1.02 0.21 -5.97
C LEU A 30 0.91 -0.48 -7.34
N ALA A 31 0.14 -1.58 -7.43
CA ALA A 31 -0.11 -2.25 -8.70
C ALA A 31 -0.83 -1.33 -9.70
N ILE A 32 -1.81 -0.55 -9.26
CA ILE A 32 -2.53 0.43 -10.10
C ILE A 32 -1.57 1.51 -10.61
N VAL A 33 -0.70 2.05 -9.75
CA VAL A 33 0.30 3.04 -10.14
C VAL A 33 1.25 2.48 -11.20
N VAL A 34 1.76 1.26 -10.99
CA VAL A 34 2.62 0.57 -11.97
C VAL A 34 1.89 0.39 -13.31
N ILE A 35 0.63 -0.05 -13.29
CA ILE A 35 -0.18 -0.17 -14.51
C ILE A 35 -0.35 1.18 -15.21
N GLY A 36 -0.63 2.25 -14.46
CA GLY A 36 -0.75 3.60 -15.01
C GLY A 36 0.52 4.09 -15.70
N PHE A 37 1.69 3.85 -15.10
CA PHE A 37 2.97 4.16 -15.73
C PHE A 37 3.28 3.26 -16.94
N THR A 38 2.95 1.97 -16.89
CA THR A 38 3.09 1.06 -18.04
C THR A 38 2.19 1.47 -19.21
N LEU A 39 0.97 1.95 -18.93
CA LEU A 39 0.08 2.50 -19.96
C LEU A 39 0.71 3.74 -20.62
N MET A 40 1.44 4.56 -19.85
CA MET A 40 2.15 5.74 -20.37
C MET A 40 3.37 5.35 -21.23
N SER A 41 4.07 4.26 -20.91
CA SER A 41 5.30 3.83 -21.60
C SER A 41 5.09 3.04 -22.91
N GLY A 42 3.84 2.86 -23.37
CA GLY A 42 3.58 2.14 -24.61
C GLY A 42 4.13 2.87 -25.85
N GLU A 43 4.73 2.14 -26.79
CA GLU A 43 5.33 2.69 -28.03
C GLU A 43 4.30 3.00 -29.13
N THR A 44 3.13 2.39 -29.08
CA THR A 44 2.11 2.51 -30.14
C THR A 44 1.30 3.79 -29.94
N ASP A 45 1.66 4.83 -30.70
CA ASP A 45 0.93 6.09 -30.85
C ASP A 45 0.99 7.03 -29.62
N ILE A 46 1.91 8.00 -29.67
CA ILE A 46 2.19 8.95 -28.56
C ILE A 46 1.03 9.93 -28.36
N TYR A 47 0.20 10.14 -29.39
CA TYR A 47 -0.97 11.04 -29.34
C TYR A 47 -2.28 10.33 -28.96
N SER A 48 -2.21 9.09 -28.50
CA SER A 48 -3.41 8.38 -28.03
C SER A 48 -3.96 9.02 -26.75
N PHE A 49 -5.26 9.35 -26.75
CA PHE A 49 -5.99 9.88 -25.59
C PHE A 49 -5.76 9.05 -24.31
N THR A 50 -5.53 7.75 -24.48
CA THR A 50 -5.20 6.81 -23.41
C THR A 50 -3.93 7.19 -22.65
N LYS A 51 -2.89 7.69 -23.32
CA LYS A 51 -1.60 8.01 -22.69
C LYS A 51 -1.58 9.41 -22.10
N ILE A 52 -2.19 10.37 -22.80
CA ILE A 52 -2.18 11.77 -22.41
C ILE A 52 -3.18 12.02 -21.27
N THR A 53 -4.33 11.32 -21.27
CA THR A 53 -5.43 11.60 -20.33
C THR A 53 -5.70 10.43 -19.40
N LEU A 54 -5.90 9.23 -19.94
CA LEU A 54 -6.33 8.09 -19.12
C LEU A 54 -5.23 7.60 -18.17
N ALA A 55 -3.99 7.48 -18.65
CA ALA A 55 -2.87 7.00 -17.85
C ALA A 55 -2.56 7.92 -16.65
N PRO A 56 -2.44 9.25 -16.80
CA PRO A 56 -2.28 10.15 -15.65
C PRO A 56 -3.43 10.07 -14.65
N ILE A 57 -4.67 9.94 -15.11
CA ILE A 57 -5.83 9.76 -14.23
C ILE A 57 -5.71 8.46 -13.43
N VAL A 58 -5.32 7.35 -14.06
CA VAL A 58 -5.11 6.05 -13.38
C VAL A 58 -4.02 6.17 -12.32
N VAL A 59 -2.90 6.84 -12.63
CA VAL A 59 -1.81 7.06 -11.67
C VAL A 59 -2.29 7.88 -10.48
N VAL A 60 -3.02 8.98 -10.70
CA VAL A 60 -3.57 9.83 -9.64
C VAL A 60 -4.55 9.05 -8.76
N LEU A 61 -5.43 8.24 -9.36
CA LEU A 61 -6.35 7.38 -8.62
C LEU A 61 -5.60 6.33 -7.78
N GLY A 62 -4.55 5.72 -8.34
CA GLY A 62 -3.67 4.81 -7.61
C GLY A 62 -3.07 5.48 -6.38
N PHE A 63 -2.51 6.68 -6.52
CA PHE A 63 -1.98 7.44 -5.38
C PHE A 63 -3.07 7.81 -4.37
N ALA A 64 -4.26 8.23 -4.81
CA ALA A 64 -5.38 8.56 -3.90
C ALA A 64 -5.79 7.34 -3.04
N ILE A 65 -5.89 6.15 -3.64
CA ILE A 65 -6.17 4.90 -2.93
C ILE A 65 -5.02 4.57 -1.95
N GLY A 66 -3.77 4.75 -2.36
CA GLY A 66 -2.60 4.53 -1.51
C GLY A 66 -2.58 5.46 -0.29
N PHE A 67 -2.87 6.75 -0.49
CA PHE A 67 -3.03 7.72 0.60
C PHE A 67 -4.18 7.32 1.53
N ALA A 68 -5.33 6.93 0.99
CA ALA A 68 -6.45 6.46 1.80
C ALA A 68 -6.08 5.22 2.63
N ALA A 69 -5.34 4.25 2.04
CA ALA A 69 -4.89 3.05 2.73
C ALA A 69 -3.92 3.35 3.88
N ILE A 70 -3.05 4.35 3.72
CA ILE A 70 -2.10 4.80 4.76
C ILE A 70 -2.81 5.60 5.85
N LEU A 71 -3.69 6.54 5.47
CA LEU A 71 -4.35 7.44 6.41
C LEU A 71 -5.45 6.76 7.21
N TYR A 72 -6.14 5.79 6.60
CA TYR A 72 -7.22 5.07 7.25
C TYR A 72 -6.66 4.22 8.39
N ARG A 73 -6.82 4.64 9.63
CA ARG A 73 -6.49 3.80 10.80
C ARG A 73 -7.77 3.15 11.27
N PRO A 74 -7.95 1.83 11.12
CA PRO A 74 -9.14 1.18 11.65
C PRO A 74 -9.13 1.34 13.16
N LYS A 75 -10.14 2.04 13.66
CA LYS A 75 -10.42 2.14 15.09
C LYS A 75 -10.70 0.71 15.55
N ASN A 76 -9.82 0.16 16.39
CA ASN A 76 -9.95 -1.19 16.94
C ASN A 76 -11.40 -1.40 17.39
N LYS A 77 -12.15 -2.23 16.66
CA LYS A 77 -13.46 -2.70 17.13
C LYS A 77 -13.16 -3.82 18.12
N SER A 78 -12.91 -3.41 19.37
CA SER A 78 -12.93 -4.29 20.53
C SER A 78 -14.34 -4.86 20.61
N ASN A 79 -14.53 -6.11 20.20
CA ASN A 79 -15.64 -6.92 20.68
C ASN A 79 -15.07 -7.82 21.78
#